data_AF-D4K564-F1
#
_entry.id   AF-D4K564-F1
#
_cell.length_a   1.000
_cell.length_b   1.000
_cell.length_c   1.000
_cell.angle_alpha   90.00
_cell.angle_beta   90.00
_cell.angle_gamma   90.00
#
_symmetry.space_group_name_H-M   'P 1'
#
loop_
_entity.id
_entity.type
_entity.pdbx_description
1 polymer ?
#
loop_
_entity_poly.entity_id
_entity_poly.type
_entity_poly.pdbx_seq_one_letter_code
_entity_poly.pdbx_strand_id
1 'polypeptide(L)'
;MDKRDNKAVNIHTFNDYRGYQKYRGVLTIEQMSRAHQELKDGIKNTQDNDEKKKTEQEYKIFLEYSEQYMQARLSTSYERGKANERASCHDRVNAYIKGLASNLKKCGQSVEKIEEVLKINDKCCGDFACYIVLLKHLTVRKR
;
A
#
# COMPACT_ATOMS: atom_id res chain seq x y z
N MET A 1 -29.22 7.36 -28.76
CA MET A 1 -29.09 8.14 -27.50
C MET A 1 -28.61 7.17 -26.43
N ASP A 2 -27.32 7.20 -26.11
CA ASP A 2 -26.69 6.23 -25.21
C ASP A 2 -26.69 6.78 -23.78
N LYS A 3 -27.50 6.18 -22.90
CA LYS A 3 -27.59 6.52 -21.48
C LYS A 3 -26.35 5.95 -20.78
N ARG A 4 -25.26 6.72 -20.79
CA ARG A 4 -24.11 6.43 -19.92
C ARG A 4 -24.52 6.69 -18.48
N ASP A 5 -24.77 5.62 -17.75
CA ASP A 5 -24.88 5.63 -16.30
C ASP A 5 -23.61 6.25 -15.71
N ASN A 6 -23.68 7.54 -15.41
CA ASN A 6 -22.74 8.24 -14.56
C ASN A 6 -22.87 7.61 -13.16
N LYS A 7 -22.14 6.50 -12.92
CA LYS A 7 -21.88 6.03 -11.57
C LYS A 7 -21.15 7.16 -10.86
N ALA A 8 -21.90 7.96 -10.11
CA ALA A 8 -21.38 9.00 -9.24
C ALA A 8 -20.24 8.38 -8.43
N VAL A 9 -19.01 8.86 -8.68
CA VAL A 9 -17.89 8.55 -7.81
C VAL A 9 -18.30 9.12 -6.45
N ASN A 10 -18.61 8.24 -5.51
CA ASN A 10 -19.14 8.63 -4.20
C ASN A 10 -17.97 9.19 -3.38
N ILE A 11 -17.58 10.44 -3.66
CA ILE A 11 -16.50 11.13 -2.97
C ILE A 11 -16.99 11.45 -1.56
N HIS A 12 -16.48 10.72 -0.58
CA HIS A 12 -16.76 10.97 0.83
C HIS A 12 -15.83 12.08 1.30
N THR A 13 -16.40 13.25 1.57
CA THR A 13 -15.71 14.36 2.22
C THR A 13 -15.94 14.29 3.72
N PHE A 14 -14.88 14.52 4.50
CA PHE A 14 -14.94 14.53 5.95
C PHE A 14 -14.72 15.97 6.43
N ASN A 15 -15.64 16.47 7.25
CA ASN A 15 -15.54 17.83 7.79
C ASN A 15 -14.50 17.94 8.92
N ASP A 16 -14.12 16.83 9.54
CA ASP A 16 -13.10 16.78 10.58
C ASP A 16 -12.41 15.40 10.67
N TYR A 17 -11.27 15.37 11.35
CA TYR A 17 -10.46 14.15 11.52
C TYR A 17 -11.16 13.06 12.33
N ARG A 18 -12.05 13.40 13.28
CA ARG A 18 -12.83 12.41 14.04
C ARG A 18 -13.85 11.71 13.14
N GLY A 19 -14.45 12.43 12.20
CA GLY A 19 -15.34 11.89 11.17
C GLY A 19 -14.61 10.92 10.25
N TYR A 20 -13.38 11.25 9.87
CA TYR A 20 -12.51 10.33 9.12
C TYR A 20 -12.16 9.06 9.93
N GLN A 21 -11.77 9.20 11.21
CA GLN A 21 -11.43 8.05 12.06
C GLN A 21 -12.60 7.10 12.33
N LYS A 22 -13.83 7.62 12.34
CA LYS A 22 -15.05 6.80 12.53
C LYS A 22 -15.49 6.07 11.26
N TYR A 23 -14.96 6.44 10.10
CA TYR A 23 -15.28 5.77 8.84
C TYR A 23 -14.59 4.40 8.82
N ARG A 24 -15.38 3.32 8.93
CA ARG A 24 -14.82 1.96 8.89
C ARG A 24 -14.24 1.69 7.50
N GLY A 25 -13.06 1.05 7.46
CA GLY A 25 -12.43 0.60 6.22
C GLY A 25 -11.42 1.58 5.61
N VAL A 26 -10.91 2.54 6.38
CA VAL A 26 -9.76 3.39 5.98
C VAL A 26 -8.61 3.23 6.96
N LEU A 27 -7.38 3.37 6.45
CA LEU A 27 -6.16 3.40 7.25
C LEU A 27 -5.78 4.84 7.61
N THR A 28 -5.57 5.11 8.89
CA THR A 28 -4.98 6.39 9.29
C THR A 28 -3.49 6.46 8.91
N ILE A 29 -2.96 7.68 8.74
CA ILE A 29 -1.52 7.91 8.53
C ILE A 29 -0.68 7.27 9.63
N GLU A 30 -1.15 7.29 10.87
CA GLU A 30 -0.46 6.69 12.00
C GLU A 30 -0.38 5.16 11.88
N GLN A 31 -1.49 4.49 11.50
CA GLN A 31 -1.49 3.04 11.25
C GLN A 31 -0.53 2.68 10.12
N MET A 32 -0.55 3.44 9.02
CA MET A 32 0.39 3.25 7.91
C MET A 32 1.84 3.49 8.36
N SER A 33 2.10 4.52 9.17
CA SER A 33 3.44 4.80 9.69
C SER A 33 3.98 3.68 10.56
N ARG A 34 3.15 3.13 11.46
CA ARG A 34 3.52 2.02 12.33
C ARG A 34 3.82 0.75 11.52
N ALA A 35 2.96 0.43 10.55
CA ALA A 35 3.18 -0.70 9.65
C ALA A 35 4.44 -0.54 8.79
N HIS A 36 4.71 0.68 8.29
CA HIS A 36 5.92 0.95 7.51
C HIS A 36 7.19 0.84 8.34
N GLN A 37 7.15 1.33 9.58
CA GLN A 37 8.28 1.23 10.50
C GLN A 37 8.56 -0.23 10.88
N GLU A 38 7.52 -1.00 11.22
CA GLU A 38 7.64 -2.44 11.49
C GLU A 38 8.24 -3.20 10.30
N LEU A 39 7.81 -2.87 9.07
CA LEU A 39 8.38 -3.46 7.85
C LEU A 39 9.88 -3.15 7.72
N LYS A 40 10.29 -1.89 7.90
CA LYS A 40 11.70 -1.48 7.81
C LYS A 40 12.56 -2.12 8.88
N ASP A 41 12.09 -2.09 10.12
CA ASP A 41 12.82 -2.64 11.26
C ASP A 41 12.92 -4.16 11.14
N GLY A 42 11.85 -4.84 10.71
CA GLY A 42 11.86 -6.27 10.43
C GLY A 42 12.93 -6.65 9.42
N ILE A 43 12.97 -5.98 8.26
CA ILE A 43 14.00 -6.23 7.23
C ILE A 43 15.40 -5.98 7.79
N LYS A 44 15.59 -4.89 8.53
CA LYS A 44 16.89 -4.52 9.10
C LYS A 44 17.38 -5.56 10.11
N ASN A 45 16.49 -6.07 10.94
CA ASN A 45 16.79 -6.93 12.09
C ASN A 45 16.86 -8.43 11.74
N THR A 46 16.44 -8.83 10.53
CA THR A 46 16.67 -10.19 10.02
C THR A 46 18.17 -10.54 10.07
N GLN A 47 18.50 -11.60 10.80
CA GLN A 47 19.89 -12.04 11.04
C GLN A 47 20.46 -12.85 9.87
N ASP A 48 19.63 -13.67 9.23
CA ASP A 48 20.01 -14.45 8.07
C ASP A 48 20.22 -13.51 6.88
N ASN A 49 21.46 -13.42 6.40
CA ASN A 49 21.83 -12.49 5.33
C ASN A 49 21.19 -12.83 3.98
N ASP A 50 20.92 -14.10 3.70
CA ASP A 50 20.33 -14.52 2.42
C ASP A 50 18.82 -14.24 2.42
N GLU A 51 18.13 -14.57 3.52
CA GLU A 51 16.72 -14.21 3.69
C GLU A 51 16.52 -12.69 3.77
N LYS A 52 17.45 -11.96 4.39
CA LYS A 52 17.44 -10.50 4.40
C LYS A 52 17.52 -9.94 2.98
N LYS A 53 18.52 -10.35 2.18
CA LYS A 53 18.66 -9.90 0.78
C LYS A 53 17.42 -10.21 -0.05
N LYS A 54 16.86 -11.40 0.12
CA LYS A 54 15.63 -11.81 -0.56
C LYS A 54 14.45 -10.93 -0.18
N THR A 55 14.27 -10.65 1.12
CA THR A 55 13.20 -9.77 1.61
C THR A 55 13.39 -8.33 1.15
N GLU A 56 14.64 -7.82 1.12
CA GLU A 56 14.97 -6.51 0.54
C GLU A 56 14.64 -6.44 -0.95
N GLN A 57 14.92 -7.49 -1.71
CA GLN A 57 14.58 -7.58 -3.13
C GLN A 57 13.06 -7.61 -3.35
N GLU A 58 12.32 -8.39 -2.56
CA GLU A 58 10.86 -8.37 -2.59
C GLU A 58 10.30 -6.99 -2.24
N TYR A 59 10.87 -6.30 -1.24
CA TYR A 59 10.47 -4.95 -0.88
C TYR A 59 10.73 -3.96 -2.00
N LYS A 60 11.84 -4.11 -2.75
CA LYS A 60 12.11 -3.29 -3.93
C LYS A 60 11.04 -3.50 -5.02
N ILE A 61 10.67 -4.74 -5.31
CA ILE A 61 9.63 -5.05 -6.31
C ILE A 61 8.26 -4.52 -5.84
N PHE A 62 7.96 -4.65 -4.55
CA PHE A 62 6.78 -4.04 -3.94
C PHE A 62 6.71 -2.53 -4.18
N LEU A 63 7.84 -1.81 -4.00
CA LEU A 63 7.90 -0.37 -4.26
C LEU A 63 7.64 -0.05 -5.74
N GLU A 64 8.20 -0.82 -6.66
CA GLU A 64 8.00 -0.63 -8.11
C GLU A 64 6.51 -0.79 -8.49
N TYR A 65 5.83 -1.82 -7.97
CA TYR A 65 4.39 -1.98 -8.20
C TYR A 65 3.54 -0.93 -7.49
N SER A 66 3.99 -0.45 -6.34
CA SER A 66 3.33 0.66 -5.63
C SER A 66 3.36 1.95 -6.44
N GLU A 67 4.49 2.25 -7.09
CA GLU A 67 4.63 3.40 -7.99
C GLU A 67 3.74 3.25 -9.23
N GLN A 68 3.74 2.07 -9.87
CA GLN A 68 2.85 1.79 -11.01
C GLN A 68 1.38 1.91 -10.62
N TYR A 69 0.99 1.38 -9.46
CA TYR A 69 -0.36 1.51 -8.92
C TYR A 69 -0.75 2.98 -8.73
N MET A 70 0.13 3.80 -8.15
CA MET A 70 -0.11 5.23 -7.95
C MET A 70 -0.23 5.97 -9.29
N GLN A 71 0.65 5.68 -10.27
CA GLN A 71 0.59 6.27 -11.61
C GLN A 71 -0.71 5.91 -12.33
N ALA A 72 -1.12 4.64 -12.30
CA ALA A 72 -2.38 4.18 -12.89
C ALA A 72 -3.59 4.87 -12.22
N ARG A 73 -3.52 5.10 -10.90
CA ARG A 73 -4.56 5.78 -10.12
C ARG A 73 -4.65 7.29 -10.40
N LEU A 74 -3.53 7.95 -10.67
CA LEU A 74 -3.47 9.38 -10.99
C LEU A 74 -3.74 9.68 -12.46
N SER A 75 -3.67 8.68 -13.34
CA SER A 75 -3.97 8.88 -14.75
C SER A 75 -5.42 9.32 -14.94
N THR A 76 -5.61 10.48 -15.57
CA THR A 76 -6.93 11.13 -15.75
C THR A 76 -7.74 10.56 -16.91
N SER A 77 -7.16 9.68 -17.74
CA SER A 77 -7.90 8.99 -18.80
C SER A 77 -8.58 7.73 -18.24
N TYR A 78 -9.91 7.76 -18.15
CA TYR A 78 -10.76 6.60 -17.86
C TYR A 78 -10.77 5.62 -19.05
N GLU A 79 -9.60 5.15 -19.45
CA GLU A 79 -9.45 4.16 -20.51
C GLU A 79 -9.57 2.76 -19.91
N ARG A 80 -10.39 1.91 -20.54
CA ARG A 80 -10.71 0.56 -20.06
C ARG A 80 -9.46 -0.30 -19.83
N GLY A 81 -8.38 -0.06 -20.58
CA GLY A 81 -7.07 -0.71 -20.39
C GLY A 81 -6.38 -0.33 -19.06
N LYS A 82 -6.46 0.93 -18.65
CA LYS A 82 -5.83 1.43 -17.41
C LYS A 82 -6.54 0.96 -16.15
N ALA A 83 -7.84 0.65 -16.24
CA ALA A 83 -8.58 0.04 -15.13
C ALA A 83 -8.08 -1.38 -14.83
N ASN A 84 -7.77 -2.16 -15.88
CA ASN A 84 -7.21 -3.50 -15.75
C ASN A 84 -5.77 -3.46 -15.24
N GLU A 85 -4.97 -2.51 -15.71
CA GLU A 85 -3.60 -2.28 -15.21
C GLU A 85 -3.60 -1.90 -13.72
N ARG A 86 -4.50 -0.99 -13.30
CA ARG A 86 -4.64 -0.61 -11.89
C ARG A 86 -5.04 -1.79 -11.01
N ALA A 87 -5.99 -2.61 -11.46
CA ALA A 87 -6.41 -3.81 -10.73
C ALA A 87 -5.24 -4.81 -10.61
N SER A 88 -4.54 -5.08 -11.72
CA SER A 88 -3.37 -5.97 -11.73
C SER A 88 -2.25 -5.47 -10.80
N CYS A 89 -1.94 -4.16 -10.82
CA CYS A 89 -0.95 -3.59 -9.91
C CYS A 89 -1.40 -3.69 -8.45
N HIS A 90 -2.68 -3.48 -8.18
CA HIS A 90 -3.25 -3.61 -6.83
C HIS A 90 -3.15 -5.06 -6.31
N ASP A 91 -3.44 -6.05 -7.14
CA ASP A 91 -3.33 -7.46 -6.77
C ASP A 91 -1.88 -7.86 -6.50
N ARG A 92 -0.93 -7.32 -7.28
CA ARG A 92 0.51 -7.49 -7.03
C ARG A 92 0.93 -6.84 -5.72
N VAL A 93 0.52 -5.59 -5.48
CA VAL A 93 0.75 -4.89 -4.19
C VAL A 93 0.26 -5.75 -3.02
N ASN A 94 -0.97 -6.29 -3.11
CA ASN A 94 -1.52 -7.20 -2.10
C ASN A 94 -0.67 -8.45 -1.89
N ALA A 95 -0.27 -9.11 -2.97
CA ALA A 95 0.54 -10.31 -2.91
C ALA A 95 1.90 -10.05 -2.24
N TYR A 96 2.57 -8.95 -2.61
CA TYR A 96 3.87 -8.60 -2.03
C TYR A 96 3.79 -8.20 -0.55
N ILE A 97 2.78 -7.43 -0.12
CA ILE A 97 2.63 -7.11 1.31
C ILE A 97 2.41 -8.39 2.13
N LYS A 98 1.58 -9.31 1.65
CA LYS A 98 1.35 -10.62 2.29
C LYS A 98 2.63 -11.46 2.31
N GLY A 99 3.39 -11.47 1.22
CA GLY A 99 4.68 -12.16 1.10
C GLY A 99 5.72 -11.62 2.09
N LEU A 100 5.88 -10.30 2.14
CA LEU A 100 6.78 -9.61 3.06
C LEU A 100 6.42 -9.91 4.52
N ALA A 101 5.15 -9.83 4.89
CA ALA A 101 4.70 -10.20 6.24
C ALA A 101 5.02 -11.67 6.57
N SER A 102 4.78 -12.59 5.62
CA SER A 102 5.09 -14.01 5.81
C SER A 102 6.59 -14.25 6.00
N ASN A 103 7.44 -13.61 5.19
CA ASN A 103 8.89 -13.77 5.26
C ASN A 103 9.47 -13.18 6.54
N LEU A 104 9.02 -11.97 6.94
CA LEU A 104 9.41 -11.37 8.22
C LEU A 104 9.01 -12.25 9.41
N LYS A 105 7.79 -12.81 9.39
CA LYS A 105 7.31 -13.73 10.44
C LYS A 105 8.16 -15.00 10.52
N LYS A 106 8.54 -15.58 9.38
CA LYS A 106 9.47 -16.73 9.33
C LYS A 106 10.84 -16.40 9.92
N CYS A 107 11.31 -15.17 9.72
CA CYS A 107 12.55 -14.66 10.29
C CYS A 107 12.42 -14.22 11.76
N GLY A 108 11.31 -14.54 12.43
CA GLY A 108 11.07 -14.21 13.85
C GLY A 108 10.79 -12.73 14.12
N GLN A 109 10.47 -11.93 13.10
CA GLN A 109 10.15 -10.51 13.24
C GLN A 109 8.68 -10.30 13.58
N SER A 110 8.37 -9.19 14.26
CA SER A 110 6.99 -8.73 14.46
C SER A 110 6.37 -8.30 13.14
N VAL A 111 5.09 -8.63 12.97
CA VAL A 111 4.28 -8.27 11.79
C VAL A 111 2.86 -7.84 12.16
N GLU A 112 2.64 -7.50 13.43
CA GLU A 112 1.30 -7.20 13.95
C GLU A 112 0.66 -6.00 13.23
N LYS A 113 1.45 -4.95 12.99
CA LYS A 113 0.98 -3.70 12.36
C LYS A 113 0.82 -3.86 10.85
N ILE A 114 1.66 -4.67 10.21
CA ILE A 114 1.46 -5.06 8.81
C ILE A 114 0.19 -5.92 8.67
N GLU A 115 -0.06 -6.86 9.59
CA GLU A 115 -1.28 -7.66 9.60
C GLU A 115 -2.54 -6.81 9.87
N GLU A 116 -2.46 -5.75 10.67
CA GLU A 116 -3.55 -4.77 10.83
C GLU A 116 -3.96 -4.16 9.48
N VAL A 117 -2.98 -3.75 8.65
CA VAL A 117 -3.24 -3.24 7.29
C VAL A 117 -3.96 -4.28 6.43
N LEU A 118 -3.50 -5.53 6.47
CA LEU A 118 -4.05 -6.64 5.67
C LEU A 118 -5.47 -7.06 6.09
N LYS A 119 -5.83 -6.87 7.37
CA LYS A 119 -7.11 -7.34 7.93
C LYS A 119 -8.28 -6.37 7.70
N ILE A 120 -8.03 -5.10 7.39
CA ILE A 120 -9.11 -4.10 7.25
C ILE A 120 -9.92 -4.32 5.97
N ASN A 121 -9.27 -4.29 4.81
CA ASN A 121 -9.78 -4.70 3.50
C ASN A 121 -8.67 -4.61 2.45
N ASP A 122 -8.86 -5.21 1.27
CA ASP A 122 -7.84 -5.19 0.21
C ASP A 122 -7.52 -3.77 -0.30
N LYS A 123 -8.46 -2.82 -0.24
CA LYS A 123 -8.22 -1.43 -0.67
C LYS A 123 -7.18 -0.73 0.23
N CYS A 124 -7.12 -1.08 1.51
CA CYS A 124 -6.17 -0.51 2.46
C CYS A 124 -4.71 -0.81 2.08
N CYS A 125 -4.42 -1.92 1.42
CA CYS A 125 -3.09 -2.19 0.87
C CYS A 125 -2.70 -1.19 -0.24
N GLY A 126 -3.66 -0.81 -1.09
CA GLY A 126 -3.46 0.24 -2.09
C GLY A 126 -3.20 1.62 -1.44
N ASP A 127 -3.96 1.96 -0.39
CA ASP A 127 -3.75 3.21 0.36
C ASP A 127 -2.36 3.21 1.04
N PHE A 128 -1.95 2.08 1.62
CA PHE A 128 -0.62 1.89 2.22
C PHE A 128 0.52 2.00 1.18
N ALA A 129 0.34 1.41 0.00
CA ALA A 129 1.28 1.56 -1.12
C ALA A 129 1.43 3.03 -1.53
N CYS A 130 0.32 3.77 -1.68
CA CYS A 130 0.35 5.20 -1.97
C CYS A 130 1.08 6.00 -0.88
N TYR A 131 0.87 5.68 0.40
CA TYR A 131 1.58 6.30 1.52
C TYR A 131 3.10 6.10 1.43
N ILE A 132 3.56 4.87 1.16
CA ILE A 132 5.00 4.58 1.06
C ILE A 132 5.64 5.32 -0.11
N VAL A 133 4.97 5.37 -1.27
CA VAL A 133 5.46 6.10 -2.45
C VAL A 133 5.52 7.60 -2.17
N LEU A 134 4.50 8.17 -1.51
CA LEU A 134 4.52 9.57 -1.09
C LEU A 134 5.74 9.87 -0.20
N LEU A 135 5.98 9.04 0.82
CA LEU A 135 7.16 9.22 1.70
C LEU A 135 8.48 9.08 0.94
N LYS A 136 8.59 8.13 0.01
CA LYS A 136 9.76 7.98 -0.85
C LYS A 136 10.04 9.30 -1.61
N HIS A 137 9.04 9.88 -2.25
CA HIS A 137 9.22 11.14 -2.98
C HIS A 137 9.49 12.36 -2.08
N LEU A 138 8.92 12.40 -0.87
CA LEU A 138 9.19 13.47 0.10
C LEU A 138 10.61 13.40 0.67
N THR A 139 11.15 12.20 0.87
CA THR A 139 12.50 11.98 1.42
C THR A 139 13.59 12.18 0.36
N VAL A 140 13.33 11.86 -0.91
CA VAL A 140 14.27 12.09 -2.02
C VAL A 140 14.53 13.58 -2.28
N ARG A 141 13.54 14.46 -2.03
CA ARG A 141 13.70 15.92 -2.23
C ARG A 141 14.54 16.64 -1.15
N LYS A 142 14.98 15.93 -0.10
CA LYS A 142 15.79 16.50 0.99
C LYS A 142 17.31 16.29 0.83
N ARG A 143 17.79 15.92 -0.36
CA ARG A 143 19.21 15.79 -0.66
C ARG A 143 19.61 16.73 -1.79
#